data_AF-A0A7V1H1T7-F1
#
_entry.id   AF-A0A7V1H1T7-F1
#
_cell.length_a   1.000
_cell.length_b   1.000
_cell.length_c   1.000
_cell.angle_alpha   90.00
_cell.angle_beta   90.00
_cell.angle_gamma   90.00
#
_symmetry.space_group_name_H-M   'P 1'
#
loop_
_entity.id
_entity.type
_entity.pdbx_description
1 polymer ?
#
loop_
_entity_poly.entity_id
_entity_poly.type
_entity_poly.pdbx_seq_one_letter_code
_entity_poly.pdbx_strand_id
1 'polypeptide(L)'
;MRGKNRGTTAFRAVFMAAVCVVTLLVTYVFAIAGPDAWSNTGFTSAGSVSVSSDYANDSTIFAGTTSGEIWKSLDAGDSTWTLMQDVGSDAIRGIVTSPNYASDQTIFVAAQDGGSRPGVWFSYDGGDTWNTDVVKQNGWSIAITEDY
;
A
#
# COMPACT_ATOMS: atom_id res chain seq x y z
N MET A 1 -72.05 11.02 14.93
CA MET A 1 -71.11 9.89 14.72
C MET A 1 -69.78 10.45 14.27
N ARG A 2 -68.72 10.42 15.09
CA ARG A 2 -67.40 10.96 14.72
C ARG A 2 -66.28 10.14 15.38
N GLY A 3 -65.91 9.03 14.75
CA GLY A 3 -64.75 8.21 15.11
C GLY A 3 -63.48 8.84 14.55
N LYS A 4 -62.51 9.10 15.42
CA LYS A 4 -61.24 9.80 15.11
C LYS A 4 -60.22 8.80 14.54
N ASN A 5 -59.69 9.07 13.34
CA ASN A 5 -58.57 8.36 12.69
C ASN A 5 -57.26 8.54 13.49
N ARG A 6 -57.12 7.84 14.62
CA ARG A 6 -55.93 7.92 15.50
C ARG A 6 -54.80 6.95 15.16
N GLY A 7 -55.01 6.00 14.23
CA GLY A 7 -54.04 4.93 13.93
C GLY A 7 -53.00 5.27 12.86
N THR A 8 -53.34 6.07 11.85
CA THR A 8 -52.48 6.26 10.67
C THR A 8 -51.35 7.27 10.88
N THR A 9 -51.52 8.24 11.76
CA THR A 9 -50.51 9.26 12.04
C THR A 9 -49.36 8.72 12.90
N ALA A 10 -49.67 7.87 13.89
CA ALA A 10 -48.67 7.27 14.77
C ALA A 10 -47.76 6.28 14.01
N PHE A 11 -48.32 5.47 13.12
CA PHE A 11 -47.56 4.52 12.29
C PHE A 11 -46.58 5.23 11.34
N ARG A 12 -47.02 6.34 10.72
CA ARG A 12 -46.16 7.15 9.84
C ARG A 12 -45.00 7.82 10.60
N ALA A 13 -45.24 8.27 11.83
CA ALA A 13 -44.22 8.89 12.67
C ALA A 13 -43.15 7.88 13.13
N VAL A 14 -43.56 6.66 13.53
CA VAL A 14 -42.62 5.60 13.94
C VAL A 14 -41.80 5.10 12.74
N PHE A 15 -42.42 4.98 11.56
CA PHE A 15 -41.70 4.61 10.33
C PHE A 15 -40.69 5.69 9.91
N MET A 16 -41.04 6.97 9.97
CA MET A 16 -40.10 8.08 9.71
C MET A 16 -38.95 8.11 10.72
N ALA A 17 -39.22 7.89 12.00
CA ALA A 17 -38.19 7.84 13.03
C ALA A 17 -37.23 6.66 12.81
N ALA A 18 -37.75 5.49 12.45
CA ALA A 18 -36.94 4.32 12.14
C ALA A 18 -36.07 4.52 10.88
N VAL A 19 -36.62 5.12 9.82
CA VAL A 19 -35.87 5.49 8.61
C VAL A 19 -34.78 6.52 8.94
N CYS A 20 -35.09 7.56 9.72
CA CYS A 20 -34.10 8.55 10.16
C CYS A 20 -32.99 7.92 11.00
N VAL A 21 -33.31 6.99 11.92
CA VAL A 21 -32.31 6.32 12.76
C VAL A 21 -31.41 5.41 11.92
N VAL A 22 -31.97 4.68 10.95
CA VAL A 22 -31.16 3.85 10.03
C VAL A 22 -30.28 4.74 9.13
N THR A 23 -30.80 5.85 8.59
CA THR A 23 -29.97 6.77 7.81
C THR A 23 -28.89 7.43 8.66
N LEU A 24 -29.21 7.82 9.90
CA LEU A 24 -28.24 8.40 10.84
C LEU A 24 -27.15 7.39 11.20
N LEU A 25 -27.50 6.11 11.40
CA LEU A 25 -26.54 5.03 11.67
C LEU A 25 -25.66 4.73 10.44
N VAL A 26 -26.24 4.71 9.23
CA VAL A 26 -25.47 4.50 7.99
C VAL A 26 -24.50 5.67 7.77
N THR A 27 -24.93 6.92 7.93
CA THR A 27 -24.01 8.08 7.83
C THR A 27 -22.96 8.10 8.94
N TYR A 28 -23.31 7.63 10.14
CA TYR A 28 -22.39 7.58 11.27
C TYR A 28 -21.30 6.53 11.06
N VAL A 29 -21.62 5.37 10.47
CA VAL A 29 -20.62 4.35 10.10
C VAL A 29 -19.59 4.87 9.09
N PHE A 30 -19.98 5.73 8.15
CA PHE A 30 -19.04 6.39 7.23
C PHE A 30 -18.22 7.52 7.87
N ALA A 31 -18.60 8.00 9.06
CA ALA A 31 -17.95 9.15 9.73
C ALA A 31 -16.84 8.76 10.71
N ILE A 32 -16.76 7.50 11.16
CA ILE A 32 -15.75 7.04 12.14
C ILE A 32 -14.41 6.62 11.50
N ALA A 33 -14.36 6.58 10.17
CA ALA A 33 -13.12 6.48 9.41
C ALA A 33 -13.30 7.33 8.15
N GLY A 34 -13.09 8.64 8.26
CA GLY A 34 -12.81 9.41 7.04
C GLY A 34 -11.58 8.81 6.35
N PRO A 35 -11.44 8.93 5.03
CA PRO A 35 -10.29 8.42 4.26
C PRO A 35 -8.93 9.02 4.64
N ASP A 36 -8.88 9.87 5.68
CA ASP A 36 -7.71 10.65 6.10
C ASP A 36 -7.16 10.22 7.47
N ALA A 37 -7.59 9.08 8.01
CA ALA A 37 -7.06 8.57 9.26
C ALA A 37 -5.72 7.86 9.01
N TRP A 38 -4.61 8.45 9.49
CA TRP A 38 -3.29 7.81 9.47
C TRP A 38 -3.37 6.43 10.11
N SER A 39 -3.09 5.40 9.31
CA SER A 39 -2.97 4.01 9.75
C SER A 39 -1.49 3.60 9.77
N ASN A 40 -1.13 2.64 10.62
CA ASN A 40 0.24 2.13 10.62
C ASN A 40 0.40 1.15 9.45
N THR A 41 1.43 1.36 8.64
CA THR A 41 1.78 0.52 7.47
C THR A 41 2.16 -0.94 7.81
N GLY A 42 2.37 -1.26 9.09
CA GLY A 42 2.76 -2.59 9.57
C GLY A 42 4.27 -2.77 9.74
N PHE A 43 5.09 -1.97 9.06
CA PHE A 43 6.54 -1.94 9.25
C PHE A 43 7.00 -0.78 10.15
N THR A 44 8.13 -0.98 10.85
CA THR A 44 8.57 -0.10 11.94
C THR A 44 9.61 0.95 11.52
N SER A 45 10.09 0.89 10.27
CA SER A 45 11.06 1.85 9.72
C SER A 45 10.92 1.96 8.20
N ALA A 46 11.22 3.13 7.63
CA ALA A 46 11.31 3.32 6.19
C ALA A 46 12.69 3.93 5.85
N GLY A 47 13.48 3.21 5.07
CA GLY A 47 14.75 3.67 4.50
C GLY A 47 14.61 4.19 3.08
N SER A 48 13.60 3.73 2.33
CA SER A 48 13.32 4.14 0.95
C SER A 48 11.84 3.92 0.61
N VAL A 49 11.29 4.74 -0.28
CA VAL A 49 9.94 4.56 -0.85
C VAL A 49 10.01 4.89 -2.35
N SER A 50 9.31 4.10 -3.16
CA SER A 50 9.16 4.35 -4.60
C SER A 50 7.78 3.96 -5.08
N VAL A 51 7.35 4.54 -6.20
CA VAL A 51 6.12 4.13 -6.90
C VAL A 51 6.51 3.40 -8.20
N SER A 52 5.63 2.53 -8.69
CA SER A 52 5.80 1.94 -10.01
C SER A 52 5.79 3.02 -11.11
N SER A 53 6.49 2.76 -12.22
CA SER A 53 6.40 3.62 -13.41
C SER A 53 4.98 3.68 -14.00
N ASP A 54 4.13 2.69 -13.69
CA ASP A 54 2.72 2.61 -14.11
C ASP A 54 1.72 2.96 -12.99
N TYR A 55 2.17 3.71 -11.97
CA TYR A 55 1.40 4.02 -10.75
C TYR A 55 -0.01 4.54 -11.02
N ALA A 56 -0.18 5.36 -12.06
CA ALA A 56 -1.48 5.92 -12.43
C ALA A 56 -2.54 4.86 -12.77
N ASN A 57 -2.10 3.65 -13.15
CA ASN A 57 -2.97 2.55 -13.53
C ASN A 57 -2.98 1.42 -12.48
N ASP A 58 -1.85 1.16 -11.83
CA ASP A 58 -1.70 0.00 -10.93
C ASP A 58 -1.71 0.33 -9.43
N SER A 59 -1.56 1.62 -9.07
CA SER A 59 -1.46 2.08 -7.68
C SER A 59 -0.38 1.36 -6.85
N THR A 60 0.67 0.86 -7.49
CA THR A 60 1.72 0.07 -6.83
C THR A 60 2.75 0.98 -6.13
N ILE A 61 2.96 0.76 -4.84
CA ILE A 61 4.00 1.41 -4.04
C ILE A 61 4.93 0.37 -3.45
N PHE A 62 6.22 0.68 -3.39
CA PHE A 62 7.22 -0.13 -2.71
C PHE A 62 7.84 0.65 -1.56
N ALA A 63 8.08 -0.03 -0.44
CA ALA A 63 8.79 0.52 0.70
C ALA A 63 9.94 -0.41 1.10
N GLY A 64 11.10 0.18 1.34
CA GLY A 64 12.27 -0.52 1.86
C GLY A 64 12.55 -0.04 3.27
N THR A 65 12.80 -0.96 4.20
CA THR A 65 13.03 -0.62 5.62
C THR A 65 14.52 -0.54 5.94
N THR A 66 14.88 0.14 7.03
CA THR A 66 16.27 0.15 7.50
C THR A 66 16.69 -1.19 8.10
N SER A 67 15.73 -2.06 8.38
CA SER A 67 15.94 -3.44 8.85
C SER A 67 16.06 -4.46 7.72
N GLY A 68 15.99 -4.02 6.46
CA GLY A 68 16.18 -4.85 5.26
C GLY A 68 14.94 -5.55 4.71
N GLU A 69 13.75 -5.10 5.11
CA GLU A 69 12.50 -5.62 4.55
C GLU A 69 12.11 -4.82 3.31
N ILE A 70 11.58 -5.52 2.30
CA ILE A 70 11.03 -4.95 1.06
C ILE A 70 9.53 -5.25 1.04
N TRP A 71 8.72 -4.20 1.05
CA TRP A 71 7.26 -4.24 1.11
C TRP A 71 6.65 -3.69 -0.17
N LYS A 72 5.47 -4.21 -0.52
CA LYS A 72 4.66 -3.79 -1.67
C LYS A 72 3.22 -3.51 -1.24
N SER A 73 2.66 -2.43 -1.72
CA SER A 73 1.23 -2.10 -1.66
C SER A 73 0.67 -2.03 -3.08
N LEU A 74 -0.57 -2.48 -3.24
CA LEU A 74 -1.36 -2.38 -4.49
C LEU A 74 -2.55 -1.42 -4.33
N ASP A 75 -2.63 -0.72 -3.21
CA ASP A 75 -3.74 0.16 -2.84
C ASP A 75 -3.24 1.57 -2.53
N ALA A 76 -2.22 2.04 -3.25
CA ALA A 76 -1.62 3.36 -3.04
C ALA A 76 -1.12 3.62 -1.60
N GLY A 77 -0.82 2.54 -0.86
CA GLY A 77 -0.39 2.61 0.54
C GLY A 77 -1.52 2.86 1.55
N ASP A 78 -2.79 2.69 1.16
CA ASP A 78 -3.97 2.98 1.99
C ASP A 78 -4.07 2.05 3.20
N SER A 79 -4.04 0.73 2.96
CA SER A 79 -4.33 -0.23 4.05
C SER A 79 -3.55 -1.54 3.97
N THR A 80 -3.02 -1.91 2.81
CA THR A 80 -2.42 -3.22 2.57
C THR A 80 -0.97 -3.14 2.15
N TRP A 81 -0.12 -3.82 2.91
CA TRP A 81 1.29 -3.98 2.63
C TRP A 81 1.66 -5.46 2.73
N THR A 82 2.35 -5.96 1.70
CA THR A 82 2.81 -7.35 1.62
C THR A 82 4.33 -7.36 1.70
N LEU A 83 4.89 -8.17 2.61
CA LEU A 83 6.33 -8.40 2.68
C LEU A 83 6.74 -9.28 1.50
N MET A 84 7.61 -8.76 0.64
CA MET A 84 8.10 -9.45 -0.55
C MET A 84 9.39 -10.20 -0.28
N GLN A 85 10.32 -9.54 0.45
CA GLN A 85 11.61 -10.12 0.77
C GLN A 85 12.19 -9.48 2.03
N ASP A 86 12.90 -10.29 2.81
CA ASP A 86 13.77 -9.84 3.89
C ASP A 86 15.21 -10.19 3.51
N VAL A 87 16.07 -9.16 3.39
CA VAL A 87 17.49 -9.32 3.04
C VAL A 87 18.40 -9.37 4.27
N GLY A 88 17.83 -9.45 5.48
CA GLY A 88 18.56 -9.38 6.75
C GLY A 88 18.83 -7.93 7.16
N SER A 89 19.80 -7.69 8.03
CA SER A 89 20.06 -6.34 8.59
C SER A 89 20.68 -5.32 7.61
N ASP A 90 20.56 -5.54 6.29
CA ASP A 90 21.05 -4.66 5.25
C ASP A 90 19.97 -3.64 4.87
N ALA A 91 20.17 -2.37 5.23
CA ALA A 91 19.18 -1.32 5.06
C ALA A 91 18.86 -1.09 3.57
N ILE A 92 17.57 -1.07 3.23
CA ILE A 92 17.15 -0.74 1.87
C ILE A 92 17.26 0.77 1.65
N ARG A 93 18.08 1.19 0.67
CA ARG A 93 18.37 2.60 0.38
C ARG A 93 17.77 3.11 -0.90
N GLY A 94 17.53 2.22 -1.86
CA GLY A 94 16.92 2.58 -3.13
C GLY A 94 16.03 1.46 -3.63
N ILE A 95 14.90 1.84 -4.18
CA ILE A 95 14.02 0.96 -4.95
C ILE A 95 13.68 1.72 -6.23
N VAL A 96 13.81 1.06 -7.37
CA VAL A 96 13.37 1.59 -8.67
C VAL A 96 12.69 0.48 -9.47
N THR A 97 11.68 0.86 -10.26
CA THR A 97 11.02 -0.05 -11.20
C THR A 97 11.41 0.32 -12.62
N SER A 98 11.43 -0.67 -13.52
CA SER A 98 11.64 -0.45 -14.95
C SER A 98 10.65 0.58 -15.53
N PRO A 99 11.02 1.29 -16.62
CA PRO A 99 10.07 2.14 -17.34
C PRO A 99 8.88 1.35 -17.92
N ASN A 100 9.08 0.05 -18.20
CA ASN A 100 8.06 -0.86 -18.73
C ASN A 100 7.52 -1.83 -17.65
N TYR A 101 7.48 -1.39 -16.39
CA TYR A 101 7.07 -2.21 -15.26
C TYR A 101 5.72 -2.91 -15.46
N ALA A 102 4.78 -2.23 -16.13
CA ALA A 102 3.47 -2.80 -16.48
C ALA A 102 3.59 -4.13 -17.24
N SER A 103 4.63 -4.31 -18.06
CA SER A 103 4.84 -5.50 -18.88
C SER A 103 5.89 -6.45 -18.30
N ASP A 104 7.01 -5.91 -17.81
CA ASP A 104 8.19 -6.71 -17.43
C ASP A 104 8.33 -6.93 -15.92
N GLN A 105 7.51 -6.26 -15.11
CA GLN A 105 7.49 -6.31 -13.65
C GLN A 105 8.89 -6.24 -13.01
N THR A 106 9.83 -5.52 -13.63
CA THR A 106 11.23 -5.50 -13.21
C THR A 106 11.47 -4.48 -12.11
N ILE A 107 12.11 -4.92 -11.03
CA ILE A 107 12.42 -4.11 -9.83
C ILE A 107 13.90 -4.23 -9.52
N PHE A 108 14.53 -3.12 -9.18
CA PHE A 108 15.88 -3.10 -8.61
C PHE A 108 15.88 -2.48 -7.22
N VAL A 109 16.62 -3.09 -6.31
CA VAL A 109 16.74 -2.69 -4.92
C VAL A 109 18.22 -2.59 -4.52
N ALA A 110 18.61 -1.47 -3.94
CA ALA A 110 19.93 -1.26 -3.36
C ALA A 110 19.89 -1.52 -1.85
N ALA A 111 20.51 -2.61 -1.40
CA ALA A 111 20.68 -2.96 0.00
C ALA A 111 22.08 -2.52 0.47
N GLN A 112 22.13 -1.69 1.51
CA GLN A 112 23.36 -1.15 2.07
C GLN A 112 23.75 -1.86 3.36
N ASP A 113 25.04 -2.19 3.40
CA ASP A 113 25.80 -2.83 4.47
C ASP A 113 25.37 -2.46 5.89
N GLY A 114 24.68 -3.42 6.50
CA GLY A 114 24.40 -3.54 7.93
C GLY A 114 24.30 -5.01 8.38
N GLY A 115 24.50 -5.95 7.45
CA GLY A 115 24.25 -7.39 7.60
C GLY A 115 25.15 -8.27 6.73
N SER A 116 24.57 -9.28 6.08
CA SER A 116 25.30 -10.36 5.39
C SER A 116 25.11 -10.38 3.88
N ARG A 117 24.19 -9.56 3.35
CA ARG A 117 23.74 -9.61 1.94
C ARG A 117 23.64 -8.21 1.29
N PRO A 118 24.65 -7.33 1.43
CA PRO A 118 24.63 -6.04 0.76
C PRO A 118 24.78 -6.22 -0.77
N GLY A 119 24.31 -5.22 -1.51
CA GLY A 119 24.42 -5.18 -2.97
C GLY A 119 23.11 -4.86 -3.67
N VAL A 120 23.10 -5.08 -4.98
CA VAL A 120 21.91 -4.86 -5.81
C VAL A 120 21.13 -6.16 -5.94
N TRP A 121 19.88 -6.11 -5.51
CA TRP A 121 18.88 -7.14 -5.67
C TRP A 121 17.94 -6.77 -6.81
N PHE A 122 17.47 -7.74 -7.60
CA PHE A 122 16.50 -7.47 -8.66
C PHE A 122 15.52 -8.61 -8.86
N SER A 123 14.31 -8.26 -9.29
CA SER A 123 13.21 -9.17 -9.61
C SER A 123 12.72 -8.88 -11.03
N TYR A 124 12.26 -9.92 -11.73
CA TYR A 124 11.62 -9.84 -13.05
C TYR A 124 10.13 -10.24 -12.99
N ASP A 125 9.60 -10.44 -11.79
CA ASP A 125 8.26 -10.98 -11.54
C ASP A 125 7.56 -10.19 -10.43
N GLY A 126 7.86 -8.90 -10.30
CA GLY A 126 7.10 -7.99 -9.47
C GLY A 126 7.35 -8.16 -7.97
N GLY A 127 8.45 -8.82 -7.60
CA GLY A 127 8.88 -9.06 -6.23
C GLY A 127 8.65 -10.48 -5.72
N ASP A 128 8.17 -11.40 -6.56
CA ASP A 128 7.90 -12.78 -6.17
C ASP A 128 9.20 -13.60 -6.03
N THR A 129 10.18 -13.37 -6.90
CA THR A 129 11.52 -13.94 -6.80
C THR A 129 12.60 -12.90 -7.00
N TRP A 130 13.75 -13.14 -6.36
CA TRP A 130 14.85 -12.18 -6.30
C TRP A 130 16.20 -12.80 -6.67
N ASN A 131 16.96 -12.04 -7.44
CA ASN A 131 18.28 -12.38 -7.94
C ASN A 131 19.33 -11.42 -7.36
N THR A 132 20.58 -11.87 -7.25
CA THR A 132 21.70 -11.10 -6.64
C THR A 132 22.96 -11.05 -7.51
N ASP A 133 22.90 -11.59 -8.73
CA ASP A 133 24.09 -11.89 -9.52
C ASP A 133 24.71 -10.68 -10.22
N VAL A 134 24.04 -9.53 -10.22
CA VAL A 134 24.42 -8.39 -11.06
C VAL A 134 25.60 -7.60 -10.46
N VAL A 135 25.67 -7.37 -9.14
CA VAL A 135 26.85 -6.74 -8.48
C VAL A 135 26.86 -7.05 -6.96
N LYS A 136 27.85 -7.81 -6.47
CA LYS A 136 28.10 -8.01 -5.01
C LYS A 136 28.91 -6.86 -4.37
N GLN A 137 28.69 -5.62 -4.79
CA GLN A 137 29.34 -4.44 -4.23
C GLN A 137 28.28 -3.43 -3.76
N ASN A 138 28.60 -2.70 -2.69
CA ASN A 138 27.73 -1.74 -2.03
C ASN A 138 27.23 -0.66 -3.02
N GLY A 139 25.92 -0.61 -3.25
CA GLY A 139 25.26 0.40 -4.10
C GLY A 139 24.58 1.46 -3.25
N TRP A 140 24.86 2.75 -3.50
CA TRP A 140 24.27 3.87 -2.74
C TRP A 140 23.05 4.49 -3.44
N SER A 141 22.96 4.30 -4.76
CA SER A 141 21.85 4.74 -5.59
C SER A 141 21.75 3.81 -6.78
N ILE A 142 20.53 3.51 -7.21
CA ILE A 142 20.27 2.84 -8.48
C ILE A 142 19.42 3.75 -9.35
N ALA A 143 19.82 3.89 -10.61
CA ALA A 143 19.07 4.57 -11.64
C ALA A 143 19.15 3.70 -12.89
N ILE A 144 18.06 3.64 -13.62
CA ILE A 144 17.95 2.91 -14.89
C ILE A 144 17.65 3.93 -15.98
N THR A 145 18.32 3.81 -17.13
CA THR A 145 18.18 4.70 -18.29
C THR A 145 17.40 4.00 -19.41
N GLU A 146 16.81 4.76 -20.32
CA GLU A 146 15.82 4.29 -21.32
C GLU A 146 16.33 3.30 -22.39
N ASP A 147 17.64 3.04 -22.47
CA ASP A 147 18.20 2.25 -23.56
C ASP A 147 18.36 0.77 -23.16
N TYR A 148 17.43 -0.07 -23.65
CA TYR A 148 17.59 -1.52 -23.81
C TYR A 148 18.21 -1.85 -25.18
#